data_AF-A0A8J6JTA7-F1
#
_entry.id   AF-A0A8J6JTA7-F1
#
_cell.length_a   1.000
_cell.length_b   1.000
_cell.length_c   1.000
_cell.angle_alpha   90.00
_cell.angle_beta   90.00
_cell.angle_gamma   90.00
#
_symmetry.space_group_name_H-M   'P 1'
#
loop_
_entity.id
_entity.type
_entity.pdbx_description
1 polymer ?
#
loop_
_entity_poly.entity_id
_entity_poly.type
_entity_poly.pdbx_seq_one_letter_code
_entity_poly.pdbx_strand_id
1 'polypeptide(L)' 'QDIMNLSPRGIREHLHLNRPIYVPTSSYGHFGRTPDDDLGTFTWEKTDIAAELKRAFNR' A
#
# COMPACT_ATOMS: atom_id res chain seq x y z
N GLN A 1 1.82 3.68 19.29
CA GLN A 1 1.77 4.28 17.94
C GLN A 1 1.10 3.28 17.03
N ASP A 2 0.16 3.72 16.20
CA ASP A 2 -0.44 2.86 15.18
C ASP A 2 0.53 2.76 13.99
N ILE A 3 0.82 1.53 13.56
CA ILE A 3 1.70 1.23 12.40
C ILE A 3 1.09 1.80 11.11
N MET A 4 -0.24 1.88 11.04
CA MET A 4 -0.98 2.50 9.95
C MET A 4 -2.25 3.18 10.48
N ASN A 5 -2.56 4.37 9.97
CA ASN A 5 -3.84 5.05 10.23
C ASN A 5 -4.92 4.56 9.23
N LEU A 6 -5.94 3.87 9.73
CA LEU A 6 -7.00 3.27 8.92
C LEU A 6 -8.18 4.20 8.60
N SER A 7 -8.13 5.48 9.01
CA SER A 7 -9.10 6.46 8.51
C SER A 7 -8.99 6.61 6.99
N PRO A 8 -10.05 7.04 6.28
CA PRO A 8 -9.99 7.24 4.82
C PRO A 8 -8.85 8.16 4.38
N ARG A 9 -8.57 9.20 5.18
CA ARG A 9 -7.43 10.09 4.97
C ARG A 9 -6.11 9.35 5.15
N GLY A 10 -5.96 8.58 6.23
CA GLY A 10 -4.75 7.82 6.53
C GLY A 10 -4.43 6.78 5.44
N ILE A 11 -5.42 6.03 4.95
CA ILE A 11 -5.25 5.07 3.84
C ILE A 11 -4.77 5.80 2.58
N ARG A 12 -5.44 6.90 2.22
CA ARG A 12 -5.08 7.70 1.03
C ARG A 12 -3.65 8.24 1.09
N GLU A 13 -3.24 8.73 2.27
CA GLU A 13 -1.90 9.28 2.49
C GLU A 13 -0.83 8.19 2.49
N HIS A 14 -1.04 7.11 3.25
CA HIS A 14 -0.09 6.00 3.37
C HIS A 14 0.13 5.27 2.05
N LEU A 15 -0.93 4.98 1.30
CA LEU A 15 -0.84 4.30 0.00
C LEU A 15 -0.63 5.27 -1.18
N HIS A 16 -0.50 6.58 -0.92
CA HIS A 16 -0.31 7.60 -1.95
C HIS A 16 -1.36 7.55 -3.08
N LEU A 17 -2.64 7.46 -2.72
CA LEU A 17 -3.73 7.21 -3.69
C LEU A 17 -4.21 8.48 -4.44
N ASN A 18 -3.76 9.67 -4.05
CA ASN A 18 -4.13 10.90 -4.77
C ASN A 18 -3.25 11.14 -6.02
N ARG A 19 -3.18 10.15 -6.91
CA ARG A 19 -2.35 10.12 -8.13
C ARG A 19 -3.06 9.33 -9.24
N PRO A 20 -2.76 9.59 -10.52
CA PRO A 20 -3.41 8.89 -11.64
C PRO A 20 -2.82 7.48 -11.88
N ILE A 21 -2.94 6.58 -10.89
CA ILE A 21 -2.31 5.24 -10.89
C ILE A 21 -3.27 4.10 -11.25
N TYR A 22 -4.51 4.41 -11.64
CA TYR A 22 -5.61 3.45 -11.70
C TYR A 22 -5.78 2.75 -13.05
N VAL A 23 -5.24 3.32 -14.14
CA VAL A 23 -5.39 2.73 -15.49
C VAL A 23 -4.88 1.28 -15.54
N PRO A 24 -3.69 0.94 -15.01
CA PRO A 24 -3.22 -0.43 -15.03
C PRO A 24 -4.14 -1.41 -14.28
N THR A 25 -4.90 -0.95 -13.29
CA THR A 25 -5.77 -1.81 -12.47
C THR A 25 -7.07 -2.19 -13.15
N SER A 26 -7.44 -1.56 -14.28
CA SER A 26 -8.73 -1.80 -14.97
C SER A 26 -8.80 -3.14 -15.69
N SER A 27 -7.71 -3.91 -15.72
CA SER A 27 -7.63 -5.22 -16.37
C SER A 27 -6.61 -6.09 -15.64
N TYR A 28 -6.79 -7.41 -15.73
CA TYR A 28 -5.91 -8.41 -15.11
C TYR A 28 -5.83 -8.34 -13.56
N GLY A 29 -6.81 -7.69 -12.93
CA GLY A 29 -6.97 -7.65 -11.48
C GLY A 29 -6.21 -6.52 -10.78
N HIS A 30 -6.66 -6.22 -9.55
CA HIS A 30 -6.12 -5.17 -8.69
C HIS A 30 -4.98 -5.65 -7.78
N PHE A 31 -4.88 -6.97 -7.54
CA PHE A 31 -3.99 -7.57 -6.55
C PHE A 31 -3.02 -8.59 -7.14
N GLY A 32 -1.93 -8.89 -6.42
CA GLY A 32 -0.93 -9.88 -6.81
C GLY A 32 0.00 -9.41 -7.92
N ARG A 33 0.08 -8.09 -8.14
CA ARG A 33 0.93 -7.45 -9.15
C ARG A 33 2.12 -6.78 -8.48
N THR A 34 3.26 -6.72 -9.17
CA THR A 34 4.46 -6.10 -8.60
C THR A 34 4.26 -4.59 -8.43
N PRO A 35 4.54 -4.01 -7.25
CA PRO A 35 4.54 -2.57 -7.06
C PRO A 35 5.63 -1.93 -7.92
N ASP A 36 5.30 -0.80 -8.54
CA ASP A 36 6.21 -0.02 -9.38
C ASP A 36 6.46 1.31 -8.69
N ASP A 37 7.71 1.57 -8.28
CA ASP A 37 8.09 2.79 -7.58
C ASP A 37 8.19 4.01 -8.49
N ASP A 38 8.57 3.81 -9.76
CA ASP A 38 8.71 4.89 -10.74
C ASP A 38 7.34 5.40 -11.19
N LEU A 39 6.41 4.48 -11.46
CA LEU A 39 5.02 4.79 -11.82
C LEU A 39 4.14 5.02 -10.58
N GLY A 40 4.59 4.58 -9.41
CA GLY A 40 3.86 4.68 -8.16
C GLY A 40 2.61 3.80 -8.09
N THR A 41 2.56 2.72 -8.87
CA THR A 41 1.37 1.85 -8.98
C THR A 41 1.42 0.68 -8.00
N PHE A 42 0.24 0.13 -7.65
CA PHE A 42 0.09 -1.01 -6.76
C PHE A 42 0.77 -0.86 -5.39
N THR A 43 0.76 0.35 -4.82
CA THR A 43 1.39 0.63 -3.51
C THR A 43 0.89 -0.26 -2.37
N TRP A 44 -0.34 -0.78 -2.47
CA TRP A 44 -0.92 -1.74 -1.51
C TRP A 44 -0.32 -3.14 -1.58
N GLU A 45 0.48 -3.46 -2.59
CA GLU A 45 1.19 -4.74 -2.70
C GLU A 45 2.55 -4.71 -1.96
N LYS A 46 2.96 -3.54 -1.45
CA LYS A 46 4.18 -3.43 -0.65
C LYS A 46 4.01 -4.15 0.69
N THR A 47 5.10 -4.78 1.15
CA THR A 47 5.19 -5.48 2.44
C THR A 47 6.14 -4.77 3.41
N ASP A 48 6.32 -3.47 3.21
CA ASP A 48 7.23 -2.59 3.96
C ASP A 48 6.92 -2.50 5.45
N ILE A 49 5.64 -2.63 5.84
CA ILE A 49 5.23 -2.67 7.25
C ILE A 49 5.38 -4.04 7.93
N ALA A 50 5.74 -5.11 7.21
CA ALA A 50 5.76 -6.47 7.76
C ALA A 50 6.77 -6.63 8.91
N ALA A 51 7.94 -5.99 8.82
CA ALA A 51 8.95 -6.03 9.87
C ALA A 51 8.49 -5.31 11.14
N GLU A 52 7.80 -4.19 10.99
CA GLU A 52 7.25 -3.43 12.12
C GLU A 52 6.12 -4.20 12.80
N LEU A 53 5.21 -4.78 12.02
CA LEU A 53 4.17 -5.68 12.52
C LEU A 53 4.78 -6.86 13.29
N LYS A 54 5.79 -7.53 12.71
CA LYS A 54 6.50 -8.60 13.41
C LYS A 54 7.02 -8.12 14.75
N ARG A 55 7.73 -6.99 14.80
CA ARG A 55 8.28 -6.42 16.06
C ARG A 55 7.19 -6.09 17.09
N ALA A 56 6.02 -5.62 16.66
CA ALA A 56 4.92 -5.27 17.55
C ALA A 56 4.28 -6.50 18.22
N PHE A 57 4.33 -7.66 17.57
CA PHE A 57 3.68 -8.89 18.04
C PHE A 57 4.64 -10.02 18.45
N ASN A 58 5.96 -9.88 18.23
CA ASN A 58 6.96 -10.82 18.72
C ASN A 58 7.14 -10.68 20.23
N ARG A 59 6.30 -11.36 21.01
CA ARG A 59 6.46 -11.58 22.45
C ARG A 59 7.20 -12.87 22.71
#